data_AF-A0A966RN93-F1
#
_entry.id   AF-A0A966RN93-F1
#
_cell.length_a   1.000
_cell.length_b   1.000
_cell.length_c   1.000
_cell.angle_alpha   90.00
_cell.angle_beta   90.00
_cell.angle_gamma   90.00
#
_symmetry.space_group_name_H-M   'P 1'
#
loop_
_entity.id
_entity.type
_entity.pdbx_description
1 polymer ?
#
loop_
_entity_poly.entity_id
_entity_poly.type
_entity_poly.pdbx_seq_one_letter_code
_entity_poly.pdbx_strand_id
1 'polypeptide(L)' 'YLLPALAQAGFRAVAPFTRGYAPSSIAPDHCCQRGALAADVNALHQVLGGDRNAVLIGHNRGASVAFVAGARTFSPNPSS' A
#
# COMPACT_ATOMS: atom_id res chain seq x y z
N TYR A 1 12.06 15.40 0.58
CA TYR A 1 11.49 14.80 -0.64
C TYR A 1 11.92 13.34 -0.72
N LEU A 2 11.04 12.39 -0.38
CA LEU A 2 11.42 10.97 -0.23
C LEU A 2 11.50 10.22 -1.57
N LEU A 3 10.50 10.36 -2.45
CA LEU A 3 10.45 9.60 -3.71
C LEU A 3 11.66 9.84 -4.63
N PRO A 4 12.13 11.09 -4.85
CA PRO A 4 13.31 11.31 -5.70
C PRO A 4 14.58 10.67 -5.12
N ALA A 5 14.75 10.69 -3.80
CA ALA A 5 15.89 10.06 -3.14
C ALA A 5 15.87 8.53 -3.29
N LEU A 6 14.68 7.91 -3.18
CA LEU A 6 14.51 6.48 -3.44
C LEU A 6 14.79 6.12 -4.89
N ALA A 7 14.34 6.93 -5.84
CA ALA A 7 14.61 6.72 -7.26
C ALA A 7 16.12 6.79 -7.57
N GLN A 8 16.84 7.76 -6.98
CA GLN A 8 18.30 7.86 -7.10
C GLN A 8 19.03 6.65 -6.50
N ALA A 9 18.45 6.03 -5.47
CA ALA A 9 18.96 4.79 -4.87
C ALA A 9 18.55 3.51 -5.64
N GLY A 10 17.87 3.64 -6.79
CA GLY A 10 17.50 2.50 -7.65
C GLY A 10 16.14 1.88 -7.36
N PHE A 11 15.34 2.46 -6.46
CA PHE A 11 13.99 1.96 -6.17
C PHE A 11 12.94 2.51 -7.14
N ARG A 12 11.96 1.66 -7.48
CA ARG A 12 10.69 2.12 -8.07
C ARG A 12 9.73 2.52 -6.95
N ALA A 13 9.69 3.81 -6.61
CA ALA A 13 8.86 4.33 -5.54
C ALA A 13 7.54 4.94 -6.05
N VAL A 14 6.43 4.68 -5.36
CA VAL A 14 5.11 5.26 -5.63
C VAL A 14 4.50 5.81 -4.34
N ALA A 15 3.72 6.89 -4.42
CA ALA A 15 2.94 7.42 -3.29
C ALA A 15 1.49 7.71 -3.73
N PRO A 16 0.65 6.67 -3.88
CA PRO A 16 -0.73 6.85 -4.28
C PRO A 16 -1.55 7.51 -3.17
N PHE A 17 -2.57 8.28 -3.57
CA PHE A 17 -3.56 8.81 -2.64
C PHE A 17 -4.45 7.69 -2.12
N THR A 18 -4.63 7.64 -0.80
CA THR A 18 -5.52 6.66 -0.18
C THR A 18 -6.96 7.10 -0.30
N ARG A 19 -7.89 6.14 -0.44
CA ARG A 19 -9.34 6.38 -0.50
C ARG A 19 -9.82 7.31 0.62
N GLY A 20 -10.72 8.24 0.27
CA GLY A 20 -11.22 9.25 1.20
C GLY A 20 -10.19 10.33 1.56
N TYR A 21 -9.09 10.43 0.82
CA TYR A 21 -8.15 11.55 0.89
C TYR A 21 -7.95 12.16 -0.50
N ALA A 22 -8.13 13.48 -0.61
CA ALA A 22 -8.06 14.18 -1.89
C ALA A 22 -6.73 13.90 -2.63
N PRO A 23 -6.74 13.79 -3.98
CA PRO A 23 -7.85 13.98 -4.90
C PRO A 23 -8.71 12.73 -5.10
N SER A 24 -8.49 11.64 -4.34
CA SER A 24 -9.39 10.48 -4.42
C SER A 24 -10.78 10.85 -3.92
N SER A 25 -11.81 10.32 -4.59
CA SER A 25 -13.19 10.49 -4.17
C SER A 25 -13.42 9.85 -2.81
N ILE A 26 -14.52 10.24 -2.15
CA ILE A 26 -15.03 9.49 -1.01
C ILE A 26 -15.19 8.04 -1.44
N ALA A 27 -14.72 7.12 -0.58
CA ALA A 27 -14.88 5.70 -0.79
C ALA A 27 -16.37 5.35 -1.04
N PRO A 28 -16.74 4.73 -2.18
CA PRO A 28 -18.15 4.49 -2.54
C PRO A 28 -18.90 3.60 -1.54
N ASP A 29 -18.16 2.73 -0.84
CA ASP A 29 -18.61 1.82 0.20
C ASP A 29 -18.50 2.43 1.62
N HIS A 30 -18.14 3.71 1.72
CA HIS A 30 -17.80 4.44 2.95
C HIS A 30 -16.73 3.76 3.83
N CYS A 31 -16.02 2.77 3.30
CA CYS A 31 -15.05 1.99 4.04
C CYS A 31 -13.67 2.66 3.97
N CYS A 32 -13.40 3.49 4.97
CA CYS A 32 -12.06 4.07 5.19
C CYS A 32 -11.35 3.43 6.41
N GLN A 33 -11.87 2.32 6.93
CA GLN A 33 -11.29 1.63 8.08
C GLN A 33 -9.90 1.06 7.74
N ARG A 34 -9.04 0.88 8.75
CA ARG A 34 -7.65 0.41 8.57
C ARG A 34 -7.56 -0.89 7.74
N GLY A 35 -8.51 -1.81 7.92
CA GLY A 35 -8.54 -3.07 7.17
C GLY A 35 -8.84 -2.93 5.68
N ALA A 36 -9.65 -1.93 5.29
CA ALA A 36 -9.94 -1.63 3.89
C ALA A 36 -8.72 -0.96 3.23
N LEU A 37 -8.11 0.02 3.92
CA LEU A 37 -6.87 0.66 3.45
C LEU A 37 -5.72 -0.35 3.30
N ALA A 38 -5.61 -1.31 4.22
CA ALA A 38 -4.60 -2.37 4.12
C ALA A 38 -4.86 -3.30 2.92
N ALA A 39 -6.13 -3.55 2.58
CA ALA A 39 -6.47 -4.32 1.38
C ALA A 39 -6.08 -3.56 0.10
N ASP A 40 -6.33 -2.24 0.03
CA ASP A 40 -5.90 -1.40 -1.08
C ASP A 40 -4.37 -1.41 -1.25
N VAL A 41 -3.62 -1.33 -0.14
CA VAL A 41 -2.14 -1.44 -0.15
C VAL A 41 -1.68 -2.79 -0.70
N ASN A 42 -2.31 -3.89 -0.30
CA ASN A 42 -1.98 -5.23 -0.81
C ASN A 42 -2.35 -5.39 -2.29
N ALA A 43 -3.46 -4.80 -2.74
CA ALA A 43 -3.84 -4.79 -4.15
C ALA A 43 -2.84 -3.98 -4.99
N LEU A 44 -2.40 -2.82 -4.50
CA LEU A 44 -1.35 -2.03 -5.15
C LEU A 44 -0.03 -2.80 -5.24
N HIS A 45 0.37 -3.46 -4.15
CA HIS A 45 1.55 -4.32 -4.14
C HIS A 45 1.47 -5.38 -5.26
N GLN A 46 0.33 -6.07 -5.40
CA GLN A 46 0.13 -7.07 -6.45
C GLN A 46 0.19 -6.46 -7.86
N VAL A 47 -0.55 -5.38 -8.13
CA VAL A 47 -0.62 -4.76 -9.46
C VAL A 47 0.72 -4.17 -9.89
N LEU A 48 1.54 -3.73 -8.93
CA LEU A 48 2.87 -3.20 -9.20
C LEU A 48 3.94 -4.29 -9.35
N GLY A 49 3.57 -5.57 -9.22
CA GLY A 49 4.50 -6.70 -9.28
C GLY A 49 5.42 -6.80 -8.05
N GLY A 50 4.95 -6.31 -6.90
CA GLY A 50 5.70 -6.38 -5.65
C GLY A 50 5.91 -7.83 -5.21
N ASP A 51 7.08 -8.09 -4.66
CA ASP A 51 7.47 -9.37 -4.07
C ASP A 51 7.92 -9.16 -2.61
N ARG A 52 8.53 -10.18 -2.01
CA ARG A 52 9.08 -10.11 -0.65
C ARG A 52 10.10 -8.98 -0.41
N ASN A 53 10.66 -8.37 -1.45
CA ASN A 53 11.62 -7.28 -1.37
C ASN A 53 10.95 -5.90 -1.42
N ALA A 54 9.63 -5.84 -1.63
CA ALA A 54 8.88 -4.59 -1.59
C ALA A 54 8.85 -4.03 -0.16
N VAL A 55 9.02 -2.71 -0.04
CA VAL A 55 9.03 -2.00 1.23
C VAL A 55 7.78 -1.13 1.33
N LEU A 56 7.03 -1.28 2.43
CA LEU A 56 5.91 -0.40 2.77
C LEU A 56 6.38 0.68 3.74
N ILE A 57 6.14 1.95 3.39
CA ILE A 57 6.47 3.11 4.23
C ILE A 57 5.16 3.82 4.59
N GLY A 58 4.90 3.98 5.89
CA GLY A 58 3.69 4.64 6.39
C GLY A 58 4.00 5.63 7.51
N HIS A 59 3.31 6.78 7.50
CA HIS A 59 3.39 7.79 8.56
C HIS A 59 1.98 8.07 9.12
N ASN A 60 1.88 8.36 10.42
CA ASN A 60 0.60 8.58 11.11
C ASN A 60 -0.39 7.43 10.85
N ARG A 61 -1.60 7.71 10.34
CA ARG A 61 -2.59 6.69 9.93
C ARG A 61 -1.99 5.66 8.97
N GLY A 62 -1.11 6.09 8.06
CA GLY A 62 -0.41 5.22 7.13
C GLY A 62 0.51 4.19 7.80
N ALA A 63 1.10 4.51 8.95
CA ALA A 63 1.91 3.56 9.71
C ALA A 63 1.05 2.38 10.21
N SER A 64 -0.13 2.68 10.76
CA SER A 64 -1.07 1.65 11.21
C SER A 64 -1.59 0.78 10.07
N VAL A 65 -1.78 1.37 8.88
CA VAL A 65 -2.21 0.66 7.67
C VAL A 65 -1.10 -0.26 7.14
N ALA A 66 0.14 0.24 7.06
CA ALA A 66 1.29 -0.55 6.63
C ALA A 66 1.53 -1.76 7.55
N PHE A 67 1.39 -1.57 8.86
CA PHE A 67 1.48 -2.67 9.83
C PHE A 67 0.40 -3.74 9.59
N VAL A 68 -0.86 -3.35 9.43
CA VAL A 68 -1.96 -4.30 9.16
C VAL A 68 -1.78 -5.00 7.81
N ALA A 69 -1.30 -4.29 6.79
CA ALA A 69 -1.02 -4.86 5.47
C ALA A 69 0.06 -5.95 5.54
N GLY A 70 1.17 -5.68 6.24
CA GLY A 70 2.27 -6.63 6.42
C GLY A 70 1.97 -7.77 7.40
N ALA A 71 1.07 -7.56 8.37
CA ALA A 71 0.65 -8.61 9.31
C ALA A 71 -0.28 -9.64 8.67
N ARG A 72 -0.97 -9.28 7.57
CA ARG A 72 -1.75 -10.24 6.77
C ARG A 72 -0.77 -11.12 6.00
N THR A 73 -0.59 -12.35 6.45
CA THR A 73 0.20 -13.36 5.72
C THR A 73 -0.35 -13.52 4.31
N PHE A 74 0.44 -13.10 3.32
CA PHE A 74 0.25 -13.49 1.93
C PHE A 74 0.34 -15.01 1.86
N SER A 75 -0.78 -15.70 1.67
CA SER A 75 -0.74 -17.07 1.17
C SER A 75 -0.51 -16.98 -0.33
N PRO A 76 0.69 -17.31 -0.85
CA PRO A 76 0.85 -17.46 -2.29
C PRO A 76 -0.15 -18.52 -2.71
N ASN A 77 -1.03 -18.20 -3.66
CA ASN A 77 -1.87 -19.19 -4.29
C ASN A 77 -0.95 -20.30 -4.84
N PRO A 78 -1.01 -21.55 -4.35
CA PRO A 78 -0.29 -22.64 -5.00
C PRO A 78 -1.00 -22.88 -6.33
N SER A 79 -0.34 -22.49 -7.41
CA SER A 79 -0.79 -22.70 -8.79
C SER A 79 -1.44 -24.08 -8.98
N SER A 80 -2.68 -24.08 -9.46
CA SER A 80 -3.34 -25.17 -10.19
C SER A 80 -4.36 -24.55 -11.14
#